data_AF-A0A5B8V5R3-F1
#
_entry.id   AF-A0A5B8V5R3-F1
#
_cell.length_a   1.000
_cell.length_b   1.000
_cell.length_c   1.000
_cell.angle_alpha   90.00
_cell.angle_beta   90.00
_cell.angle_gamma   90.00
#
_symmetry.space_group_name_H-M   'P 1'
#
loop_
_entity.id
_entity.type
_entity.pdbx_description
1 polymer ?
#
loop_
_entity_poly.entity_id
_entity_poly.type
_entity_poly.pdbx_seq_one_letter_code
_entity_poly.pdbx_strand_id
1 'polypeptide(L)'
;MDKVLDKVMQLKPSLYHFTKQQSNDRRFMGMIAQEVQPLFPEAVYEQLGKNDKAEDYLSLDYTTFGIIAIKAIQEQQKEIEELKALLKGNTSVNQQPASVSQENAINVKLSTTSLEQTCLIPYAIQRVYVTIFLQMQRMLLS
;
A
#
# COMPACT_ATOMS: atom_id res chain seq x y z
N MET A 1 21.30 1.21 -2.61
CA MET A 1 20.03 1.90 -2.28
C MET A 1 19.59 1.35 -0.95
N ASP A 2 20.00 2.00 0.14
CA ASP A 2 19.67 1.54 1.49
C ASP A 2 18.62 2.49 2.07
N LYS A 3 17.58 1.92 2.70
CA LYS A 3 16.45 2.65 3.32
C LYS A 3 15.67 3.52 2.35
N VAL A 4 15.21 2.90 1.26
CA VAL A 4 14.36 3.58 0.28
C VAL A 4 13.01 3.94 0.90
N LEU A 5 12.46 3.07 1.75
CA LEU A 5 11.17 3.28 2.41
C LEU A 5 11.14 4.59 3.22
N ASP A 6 12.14 4.84 4.06
CA ASP A 6 12.25 6.06 4.88
C ASP A 6 12.22 7.34 4.02
N LYS A 7 12.85 7.31 2.84
CA LYS A 7 12.89 8.43 1.91
C LYS A 7 11.57 8.59 1.14
N VAL A 8 10.96 7.48 0.71
CA VAL A 8 9.64 7.49 0.05
C VAL A 8 8.58 8.09 0.96
N MET A 9 8.63 7.79 2.27
CA MET A 9 7.70 8.35 3.25
C MET A 9 7.80 9.88 3.43
N GLN A 10 8.91 10.49 2.99
CA GLN A 10 9.12 11.95 3.04
C GLN A 10 8.63 12.66 1.77
N LEU A 11 8.28 11.92 0.70
CA LEU A 11 7.77 12.50 -0.54
C LEU A 11 6.40 13.17 -0.33
N LYS A 12 6.19 14.29 -1.02
CA LYS A 12 4.96 15.10 -0.92
C LYS A 12 4.26 15.23 -2.27
N PRO A 13 3.36 14.29 -2.62
CA PRO A 13 2.49 14.46 -3.77
C PRO A 13 1.64 15.73 -3.62
N SER A 14 1.65 16.57 -4.64
CA SER A 14 0.99 17.87 -4.65
C SER A 14 0.10 18.03 -5.88
N LEU A 15 -0.99 18.76 -5.72
CA LEU A 15 -1.84 19.21 -6.82
C LEU A 15 -1.51 20.66 -7.15
N TYR A 16 -1.14 20.94 -8.40
CA TYR A 16 -0.72 22.27 -8.82
C TYR A 16 -1.27 22.67 -10.19
N HIS A 17 -1.22 23.96 -10.49
CA HIS A 17 -1.40 24.52 -11.82
C HIS A 17 -0.04 25.00 -12.33
N PHE A 18 0.24 24.83 -13.62
CA PHE A 18 1.39 25.48 -14.22
C PHE A 18 1.16 27.00 -14.30
N THR A 19 2.23 27.79 -14.22
CA THR A 19 2.16 29.27 -14.23
C THR A 19 1.43 29.85 -15.45
N LYS A 20 1.35 29.10 -16.55
CA LYS A 20 0.66 29.50 -17.80
C LYS A 20 -0.79 29.02 -17.89
N GLN A 21 -1.31 28.31 -16.88
CA GLN A 21 -2.69 27.85 -16.84
C GLN A 21 -3.62 28.85 -16.15
N GLN A 22 -4.89 28.85 -16.56
CA GLN A 22 -5.94 29.58 -15.86
C GLN A 22 -6.36 28.81 -14.60
N SER A 23 -6.89 29.52 -13.60
CA SER A 23 -7.31 28.91 -12.32
C SER A 23 -8.40 27.84 -12.49
N ASN A 24 -9.20 27.94 -13.55
CA ASN A 24 -10.26 26.99 -13.87
C ASN A 24 -9.77 25.77 -14.67
N ASP A 25 -8.49 25.73 -15.07
CA ASP A 25 -7.94 24.59 -15.78
C ASP A 25 -7.75 23.38 -14.84
N ARG A 26 -7.62 22.21 -15.46
CA ARG A 26 -7.33 20.96 -14.75
C ARG A 26 -6.02 21.11 -13.95
N ARG A 27 -6.09 20.75 -12.66
CA ARG A 27 -4.91 20.58 -11.80
C ARG A 27 -4.11 19.35 -12.18
N PHE A 28 -2.79 19.49 -12.15
CA PHE A 28 -1.85 18.39 -12.32
C PHE A 28 -1.48 17.81 -10.97
N MET A 29 -1.36 16.48 -10.91
CA MET A 29 -0.83 15.76 -9.76
C MET A 29 0.62 15.41 -10.05
N GLY A 30 1.52 15.73 -9.12
CA GLY A 30 2.93 15.43 -9.27
C GLY A 30 3.69 15.72 -7.98
N MET A 31 4.99 15.93 -8.11
CA MET A 31 5.88 16.31 -7.02
C MET A 31 6.73 17.50 -7.43
N ILE A 32 7.25 18.23 -6.45
CA ILE A 32 8.13 19.38 -6.67
C ILE A 32 9.57 18.89 -6.76
N ALA A 33 10.25 19.16 -7.89
CA ALA A 33 11.59 18.65 -8.14
C ALA A 33 12.62 19.06 -7.08
N GLN A 34 12.51 20.28 -6.56
CA GLN A 34 13.38 20.81 -5.49
C GLN A 34 13.22 20.05 -4.17
N GLU A 35 12.02 19.51 -3.88
CA GLU A 35 11.78 18.70 -2.68
C GLU A 35 12.24 17.25 -2.86
N VAL A 36 12.17 16.74 -4.09
CA VAL A 36 12.60 15.37 -4.44
C VAL A 36 14.12 15.27 -4.51
N GLN A 37 14.81 16.27 -5.06
CA GLN A 37 16.26 16.27 -5.29
C GLN A 37 17.11 15.85 -4.07
N PRO A 38 16.87 16.35 -2.84
CA PRO A 38 17.64 15.90 -1.68
C PRO A 38 17.36 14.44 -1.26
N LEU A 39 16.21 13.87 -1.66
CA LEU A 39 15.82 12.50 -1.32
C LEU A 39 16.31 11.49 -2.37
N PHE A 40 16.04 11.79 -3.64
CA PHE A 40 16.30 10.95 -4.81
C PHE A 40 16.91 11.81 -5.94
N PRO A 41 18.20 12.16 -5.86
CA PRO A 41 18.85 12.95 -6.90
C PRO A 41 18.84 12.25 -8.27
N GLU A 42 18.83 10.92 -8.30
CA GLU A 42 18.71 10.12 -9.52
C GLU A 42 17.38 10.26 -10.26
N ALA A 43 16.33 10.71 -9.56
CA ALA A 43 15.01 10.93 -10.13
C ALA A 43 14.81 12.36 -10.64
N VAL A 44 15.84 13.21 -10.54
CA VAL A 44 15.81 14.62 -10.93
C VAL A 44 16.88 14.89 -11.98
N TYR A 45 16.53 15.62 -13.02
CA TYR A 45 17.49 16.10 -14.01
C TYR A 45 17.29 17.59 -14.27
N GLU A 46 18.39 18.25 -14.61
CA GLU A 46 18.39 19.64 -15.05
C GLU A 46 18.03 19.69 -16.53
N GLN A 47 17.09 20.57 -16.87
CA GLN A 47 16.75 20.86 -18.25
C GLN A 47 17.26 22.24 -18.61
N LEU A 48 18.26 22.28 -19.48
CA LEU A 48 18.86 23.52 -19.95
C LEU A 48 17.87 24.32 -20.78
N GLY A 49 17.84 25.62 -20.53
CA GLY A 49 17.10 26.56 -21.36
C GLY A 49 17.55 26.46 -22.82
N LYS A 50 16.60 26.34 -23.76
CA LYS A 50 16.93 26.17 -25.20
C LYS A 50 17.62 27.38 -25.85
N ASN A 51 17.65 28.53 -25.16
CA ASN A 51 18.20 29.80 -25.64
C ASN A 51 18.89 30.54 -24.47
N ASP A 52 19.80 31.48 -24.75
CA ASP A 52 20.52 32.32 -23.76
C ASP A 52 19.64 33.14 -22.80
N LYS A 53 18.31 33.11 -22.99
CA LYS A 53 17.31 33.81 -22.16
C LYS A 53 16.41 32.87 -21.36
N ALA A 54 16.55 31.57 -21.52
CA ALA A 54 15.75 30.59 -20.80
C ALA A 54 16.53 30.14 -19.56
N GLU A 55 15.91 30.28 -18.39
CA GLU A 55 16.47 29.80 -17.13
C GLU A 55 16.46 28.28 -17.10
N ASP A 56 17.52 27.71 -16.52
CA ASP A 56 17.59 26.28 -16.24
C ASP A 56 16.55 25.90 -15.19
N TYR A 57 15.90 24.76 -15.38
CA TYR A 57 14.90 24.27 -14.43
C TYR A 57 15.10 22.80 -14.13
N LEU A 58 14.72 22.41 -12.91
CA LEU A 58 14.71 21.03 -12.48
C LEU A 58 13.43 20.34 -12.94
N SER A 59 13.58 19.14 -13.48
CA SER A 59 12.50 18.28 -13.93
C SER A 59 12.63 16.90 -13.31
N LEU A 60 11.51 16.17 -13.25
CA LEU A 60 11.44 14.83 -12.67
C LEU A 60 11.46 13.76 -13.76
N ASP A 61 12.23 12.70 -13.52
CA ASP A 61 12.11 11.45 -14.27
C ASP A 61 11.12 10.51 -13.57
N TYR A 62 9.89 10.51 -14.06
CA TYR A 62 8.82 9.66 -13.53
C TYR A 62 9.06 8.16 -13.74
N THR A 63 9.95 7.76 -14.65
CA THR A 63 10.23 6.34 -14.89
C THR A 63 11.02 5.72 -13.74
N THR A 64 11.92 6.49 -13.13
CA THR A 64 12.75 6.07 -11.99
C THR A 64 11.92 5.75 -10.75
N PHE A 65 10.79 6.44 -10.53
CA PHE A 65 9.91 6.19 -9.38
C PHE A 65 9.27 4.80 -9.38
N GLY A 66 9.09 4.16 -10.54
CA GLY A 66 8.59 2.78 -10.60
C GLY A 66 9.53 1.79 -9.91
N ILE A 67 10.84 1.94 -10.12
CA ILE A 67 11.87 1.10 -9.52
C ILE A 67 11.96 1.39 -8.00
N ILE A 68 11.94 2.67 -7.63
CA ILE A 68 11.93 3.12 -6.23
C ILE A 68 10.72 2.53 -5.48
N ALA A 69 9.53 2.58 -6.07
CA ALA A 69 8.30 2.05 -5.46
C ALA A 69 8.37 0.54 -5.23
N ILE A 70 8.88 -0.23 -6.20
CA ILE A 70 9.07 -1.69 -6.04
C ILE A 70 10.01 -1.97 -4.86
N LYS A 71 11.12 -1.25 -4.76
CA LYS A 71 12.08 -1.43 -3.66
C LYS A 71 11.47 -1.07 -2.31
N ALA A 72 10.71 0.02 -2.23
CA ALA A 72 10.00 0.41 -1.00
C ALA A 72 8.99 -0.64 -0.54
N ILE A 73 8.24 -1.26 -1.48
CA ILE A 73 7.30 -2.34 -1.18
C ILE A 73 8.03 -3.58 -0.63
N GLN A 74 9.19 -3.92 -1.19
CA GLN A 74 10.01 -5.03 -0.69
C GLN A 74 10.51 -4.78 0.73
N GLU A 75 10.98 -3.56 1.03
CA GLU A 75 11.40 -3.18 2.37
C GLU A 75 10.24 -3.22 3.36
N GLN A 76 9.08 -2.68 2.98
CA GLN A 76 7.87 -2.73 3.80
C GLN A 76 7.40 -4.18 4.06
N GLN A 77 7.48 -5.06 3.06
CA GLN A 77 7.12 -6.47 3.21
C GLN A 77 8.02 -7.18 4.24
N LYS A 78 9.31 -6.86 4.24
CA LYS A 78 10.26 -7.40 5.22
C LYS A 78 9.91 -6.96 6.65
N GLU A 79 9.60 -5.68 6.87
CA GLU A 79 9.16 -5.17 8.18
C GLU A 79 7.88 -5.87 8.66
N ILE A 80 6.92 -6.10 7.76
CA ILE A 80 5.69 -6.83 8.08
C ILE A 80 5.98 -8.27 8.50
N GLU A 81 6.92 -8.95 7.84
CA GLU A 81 7.32 -10.33 8.18
C GLU A 81 8.00 -10.39 9.55
N GLU A 82 8.89 -9.44 9.84
CA GLU A 82 9.54 -9.30 11.14
C GLU A 82 8.51 -9.06 12.26
N LEU A 83 7.58 -8.13 12.07
CA LEU A 83 6.49 -7.86 13.02
C LEU A 83 5.61 -9.11 13.23
N LYS A 84 5.27 -9.84 12.16
CA LYS A 84 4.49 -11.09 12.27
C LYS A 84 5.25 -12.17 13.04
N ALA A 85 6.56 -12.28 12.87
CA ALA A 85 7.38 -13.24 13.60
C ALA A 85 7.40 -12.93 15.11
N LEU A 86 7.54 -11.65 15.48
CA LEU A 86 7.50 -11.20 16.88
C LEU A 86 6.15 -11.52 17.53
N LEU A 87 5.04 -11.25 16.84
CA LEU A 87 3.70 -11.56 17.35
C LEU A 87 3.47 -13.07 17.57
N LYS A 88 3.97 -13.92 16.65
CA LYS A 88 3.92 -15.38 16.81
C LYS A 88 4.70 -15.85 18.04
N GLY A 89 5.92 -15.33 18.23
CA GLY A 89 6.75 -15.66 19.39
C GLY A 89 6.10 -15.29 20.73
N ASN A 90 5.38 -14.16 20.78
CA ASN A 90 4.72 -13.68 22.00
C ASN A 90 3.44 -14.46 22.36
N THR A 91 2.80 -15.11 21.39
CA THR A 91 1.54 -15.86 21.62
C THR A 91 1.81 -17.25 22.21
N SER A 92 2.97 -17.84 21.93
CA SER A 92 3.37 -19.17 22.45
C SER A 92 3.72 -19.19 23.94
N VAL A 93 3.89 -18.02 24.58
CA VAL A 93 4.31 -17.90 25.99
C VAL A 93 3.12 -17.91 26.96
N ASN A 94 1.88 -17.73 26.48
CA ASN A 94 0.68 -17.56 27.34
C ASN A 94 -0.31 -18.74 27.34
N GLN A 95 0.10 -19.94 26.92
CA GLN A 95 -0.74 -21.16 27.02
C GLN A 95 -0.34 -22.03 28.22
N GLN A 96 -0.68 -21.57 29.43
CA GLN A 96 -0.91 -22.45 30.57
C GLN A 96 -2.37 -22.97 30.44
N PRO A 97 -2.63 -24.29 30.43
CA PRO A 97 -3.99 -24.81 30.36
C PRO A 97 -4.72 -24.57 31.69
N ALA A 98 -5.71 -23.69 31.70
CA ALA A 98 -6.62 -23.52 32.83
C ALA A 98 -7.68 -24.64 32.82
N SER A 99 -7.55 -25.60 33.73
CA SER A 99 -8.59 -26.56 34.08
C SER A 99 -9.16 -26.26 35.47
N VAL A 100 -10.45 -26.61 35.65
CA VAL A 100 -11.27 -26.64 36.91
C VAL A 100 -11.89 -25.27 37.28
N SER A 101 -13.22 -25.05 37.37
CA SER A 101 -14.30 -25.83 38.04
C SER A 101 -15.68 -25.63 37.37
N GLN A 102 -16.55 -26.64 37.48
CA GLN A 102 -17.95 -26.63 37.03
C GLN A 102 -18.92 -25.93 38.02
N GLU A 103 -20.11 -25.62 37.51
CA GLU A 103 -21.43 -25.40 38.15
C GLU A 103 -21.98 -23.96 38.26
N ASN A 104 -22.90 -23.62 37.34
CA ASN A 104 -24.31 -23.35 37.70
C ASN A 104 -25.18 -23.25 36.44
N ALA A 105 -26.15 -24.16 36.33
CA ALA A 105 -27.09 -24.26 35.22
C ALA A 105 -28.44 -23.62 35.59
N ILE A 106 -28.89 -22.57 34.87
CA ILE A 106 -30.33 -22.23 34.73
C ILE A 106 -30.60 -21.66 33.33
N ASN A 107 -30.85 -22.59 32.39
CA ASN A 107 -31.97 -22.62 31.43
C ASN A 107 -32.43 -21.32 30.73
N VAL A 108 -32.07 -21.14 29.45
CA VAL A 108 -33.03 -20.69 28.42
C VAL A 108 -32.93 -21.63 27.21
N LYS A 109 -34.07 -22.22 26.92
CA LYS A 109 -34.37 -23.20 25.88
C LYS A 109 -34.17 -22.64 24.46
N LEU A 110 -33.52 -23.46 23.64
CA LEU A 110 -33.96 -23.85 22.28
C LEU A 110 -33.77 -22.86 21.11
N SER A 111 -32.59 -22.92 20.49
CA SER A 111 -32.49 -23.05 19.04
C SER A 111 -31.27 -23.90 18.68
N THR A 112 -31.53 -25.16 18.32
CA THR A 112 -30.60 -25.98 17.54
C THR A 112 -30.48 -25.33 16.17
N THR A 113 -29.45 -24.55 15.91
CA THR A 113 -29.08 -24.25 14.52
C THR A 113 -27.63 -23.79 14.42
N SER A 114 -26.90 -24.57 13.63
CA SER A 114 -25.73 -24.16 12.85
C SER A 114 -24.45 -23.84 13.61
N LEU A 115 -23.50 -24.77 13.47
CA LEU A 115 -22.09 -24.45 13.29
C LEU A 115 -21.94 -23.22 12.37
N GLU A 116 -20.85 -22.47 12.58
CA GLU A 116 -20.44 -21.26 11.85
C GLU A 116 -20.81 -19.93 12.53
N GLN A 117 -20.08 -19.58 13.60
CA GLN A 117 -19.89 -18.16 13.91
C GLN A 117 -18.45 -17.86 14.35
N THR A 118 -17.83 -16.99 13.56
CA THR A 118 -16.64 -16.15 13.83
C THR A 118 -15.25 -16.73 13.54
N CYS A 119 -15.03 -17.23 12.31
CA CYS A 119 -13.82 -16.88 11.56
C CYS A 119 -14.23 -15.92 10.43
N LEU A 120 -14.36 -14.64 10.75
CA LEU A 120 -14.62 -13.61 9.75
C LEU A 120 -13.30 -12.95 9.37
N ILE A 121 -12.99 -13.11 8.08
CA ILE A 121 -11.87 -12.60 7.28
C ILE A 121 -10.70 -13.62 7.21
N PRO A 122 -10.53 -14.39 6.10
CA PRO A 122 -10.51 -13.90 4.72
C PRO A 122 -11.04 -14.88 3.65
N TYR A 123 -12.23 -14.64 3.07
CA TYR A 123 -12.67 -15.35 1.84
C TYR A 123 -13.33 -14.46 0.78
N ALA A 124 -13.54 -13.17 1.07
CA ALA A 124 -14.17 -12.25 0.12
C ALA A 124 -13.30 -11.94 -1.10
N ILE A 125 -11.97 -11.91 -0.95
CA ILE A 125 -11.06 -11.56 -2.05
C ILE A 125 -10.92 -12.73 -3.03
N GLN A 126 -10.87 -13.99 -2.54
CA GLN A 126 -10.72 -15.17 -3.40
C GLN A 126 -11.94 -15.39 -4.32
N ARG A 127 -13.17 -15.11 -3.84
CA ARG A 127 -14.39 -15.31 -4.65
C ARG A 127 -14.51 -14.33 -5.80
N VAL A 128 -14.09 -13.07 -5.62
CA VAL A 128 -14.18 -12.04 -6.66
C VAL A 128 -13.26 -12.37 -7.84
N TYR A 129 -12.03 -12.83 -7.59
CA TYR A 129 -11.11 -13.25 -8.66
C TYR A 129 -11.63 -14.46 -9.45
N VAL A 130 -12.20 -15.46 -8.76
CA VAL A 130 -12.73 -16.66 -9.43
C VAL A 130 -13.93 -16.32 -10.31
N THR A 131 -14.85 -15.47 -9.85
CA THR A 131 -16.01 -15.07 -10.66
C THR A 131 -15.62 -14.23 -11.88
N ILE A 132 -14.70 -13.28 -11.72
CA ILE A 132 -14.22 -12.45 -12.85
C ILE A 132 -13.45 -13.30 -13.87
N PHE A 133 -12.62 -14.24 -13.42
CA PHE A 133 -11.87 -15.15 -14.31
C PHE A 133 -12.79 -16.09 -15.10
N LEU A 134 -13.82 -16.68 -14.44
CA LEU A 134 -14.82 -17.51 -15.11
C LEU A 134 -15.71 -16.72 -16.08
N GLN A 135 -16.01 -15.46 -15.77
CA GLN A 135 -16.79 -14.59 -16.67
C GLN A 135 -15.99 -14.18 -17.91
N MET A 136 -14.67 -13.98 -17.78
CA MET A 136 -13.79 -13.72 -18.91
C MET A 136 -13.59 -14.93 -19.82
N GLN A 137 -13.44 -16.14 -19.29
CA GLN A 137 -13.33 -17.34 -20.14
C GLN A 137 -14.63 -17.62 -20.91
N ARG A 138 -15.80 -17.30 -20.34
CA ARG A 138 -17.09 -17.49 -21.00
C ARG A 138 -17.34 -16.52 -22.16
N MET A 139 -16.67 -15.37 -22.18
CA MET A 139 -16.76 -14.37 -23.25
C MET A 139 -15.80 -14.65 -24.42
N LEU A 140 -14.75 -15.45 -24.20
CA LEU A 140 -13.76 -15.84 -25.21
C LEU A 140 -14.14 -17.08 -26.03
N LEU A 141 -15.19 -17.81 -25.63
CA LEU A 141 -15.71 -19.00 -26.31
C LEU A 141 -17.08 -18.78 -26.99
N SER A 142 -17.49 -17.53 -27.18
CA SER A 142 -18.65 -17.13 -28.02
C SER A 142 -18.20 -16.22 -29.15
#